data_AF-A0A944JKT7-F1
#
_entry.id   AF-A0A944JKT7-F1
#
_cell.length_a   1.000
_cell.length_b   1.000
_cell.length_c   1.000
_cell.angle_alpha   90.00
_cell.angle_beta   90.00
_cell.angle_gamma   90.00
#
_symmetry.space_group_name_H-M   'P 1'
#
loop_
_entity.id
_entity.type
_entity.pdbx_description
1 polymer ?
#
loop_
_entity_poly.entity_id
_entity_poly.type
_entity_poly.pdbx_seq_one_letter_code
_entity_poly.pdbx_strand_id
1 'polypeptide(L)'
;MGAKIHKVLAEARTIEPYPVWMTWEGVARQVYGYSLDTRNAQQCVSRLSSVGVVRYTNGRTAGPRIWPSLAEMWMLHQVSRVFANAVLPVDNPRYRPPTNEEVVEAFVSGLRDQKVSVNLGEVVSLVNQHCKTSFDAAEVMWWRLGLERRRAQEREVCLHRLGVAMRNLCTKRERQEIEARKVWLGPWRVDPERLTECPCCHQEIAAPSVFSQGVRAG
;
A
#
# COMPACT_ATOMS: atom_id res chain seq x y z
N MET A 1 -11.90 -12.67 37.08
CA MET A 1 -12.70 -12.82 35.84
C MET A 1 -11.93 -12.50 34.57
N GLY A 2 -11.20 -11.37 34.50
CA GLY A 2 -10.37 -11.04 33.34
C GLY A 2 -9.40 -12.15 32.90
N ALA A 3 -8.72 -12.82 33.85
CA ALA A 3 -7.86 -13.96 33.57
C ALA A 3 -8.60 -15.16 32.94
N LYS A 4 -9.86 -15.41 33.32
CA LYS A 4 -10.68 -16.49 32.72
C LYS A 4 -11.04 -16.17 31.27
N ILE A 5 -11.43 -14.92 30.99
CA ILE A 5 -11.70 -14.46 29.62
C ILE A 5 -10.44 -14.54 28.77
N HIS A 6 -9.30 -14.07 29.29
CA HIS A 6 -8.04 -14.16 28.56
C HIS A 6 -7.65 -15.62 28.27
N LYS A 7 -7.83 -16.52 29.24
CA LYS A 7 -7.62 -17.96 29.04
C LYS A 7 -8.52 -18.51 27.94
N VAL A 8 -9.82 -18.23 27.98
CA VAL A 8 -10.77 -18.63 26.94
C VAL A 8 -10.37 -18.11 25.56
N LEU A 9 -10.00 -16.83 25.44
CA LEU A 9 -9.56 -16.26 24.17
C LEU A 9 -8.22 -16.81 23.70
N ALA A 10 -7.34 -17.19 24.63
CA ALA A 10 -6.07 -17.85 24.31
C ALA A 10 -6.28 -19.30 23.87
N GLU A 11 -7.21 -20.04 24.48
CA GLU A 11 -7.63 -21.38 24.06
C GLU A 11 -8.39 -21.35 22.73
N ALA A 12 -9.11 -20.26 22.48
CA ALA A 12 -9.73 -20.01 21.19
C ALA A 12 -8.75 -19.56 20.12
N ARG A 13 -7.47 -19.24 20.45
CA ARG A 13 -6.40 -19.28 19.44
C ARG A 13 -6.33 -20.73 19.00
N THR A 14 -7.02 -21.02 17.92
CA THR A 14 -6.95 -22.27 17.19
C THR A 14 -5.50 -22.52 16.76
N ILE A 15 -5.27 -23.59 16.01
CA ILE A 15 -3.94 -23.85 15.42
C ILE A 15 -3.40 -22.69 14.58
N GLU A 16 -4.24 -21.72 14.16
CA GLU A 16 -3.96 -20.62 13.24
C GLU A 16 -2.77 -19.71 13.62
N PRO A 17 -2.15 -19.04 12.62
CA PRO A 17 -1.00 -18.16 12.83
C PRO A 17 -1.37 -16.79 13.41
N TYR A 18 -2.63 -16.58 13.81
CA TYR A 18 -3.12 -15.34 14.42
C TYR A 18 -4.31 -15.61 15.36
N PRO A 19 -4.58 -14.71 16.33
CA PRO A 19 -5.79 -14.74 17.14
C PRO A 19 -7.08 -14.52 16.33
N VAL A 20 -8.03 -15.43 16.48
CA VAL A 20 -9.36 -15.38 15.86
C VAL A 20 -10.37 -14.63 16.72
N TRP A 21 -11.46 -14.17 16.10
CA TRP A 21 -12.58 -13.57 16.82
C TRP A 21 -13.45 -14.63 17.48
N MET A 22 -14.03 -14.33 18.64
CA MET A 22 -15.12 -15.09 19.23
C MET A 22 -16.38 -14.22 19.33
N THR A 23 -17.57 -14.80 19.25
CA THR A 23 -18.80 -14.05 19.59
C THR A 23 -18.89 -13.80 21.10
N TRP A 24 -19.62 -12.74 21.46
CA TRP A 24 -19.90 -12.46 22.88
C TRP A 24 -20.67 -13.57 23.58
N GLU A 25 -21.56 -14.26 22.86
CA GLU A 25 -22.32 -15.39 23.39
C GLU A 25 -21.41 -16.59 23.67
N GLY A 26 -20.45 -16.87 22.78
CA GLY A 26 -19.45 -17.92 22.98
C GLY A 26 -18.60 -17.65 24.22
N VAL A 27 -18.09 -16.43 24.38
CA VAL A 27 -17.34 -16.03 25.58
C VAL A 27 -18.21 -16.12 26.84
N ALA A 28 -19.45 -15.63 26.79
CA ALA A 28 -20.36 -15.67 27.93
C ALA A 28 -20.65 -17.11 28.37
N ARG A 29 -20.95 -18.00 27.41
CA ARG A 29 -21.19 -19.42 27.66
C ARG A 29 -19.98 -20.10 28.29
N GLN A 30 -18.77 -19.86 27.80
CA GLN A 30 -17.56 -20.51 28.34
C GLN A 30 -17.11 -19.97 29.70
N VAL A 31 -17.31 -18.67 29.96
CA VAL A 31 -16.82 -18.04 31.20
C VAL A 31 -17.84 -18.09 32.33
N TYR A 32 -19.13 -17.98 32.01
CA TYR A 32 -20.23 -17.85 32.97
C TYR A 32 -21.24 -19.01 32.92
N GLY A 33 -21.18 -19.89 31.91
CA GLY A 33 -22.10 -21.02 31.74
C GLY A 33 -23.41 -20.67 31.04
N TYR A 34 -23.74 -19.38 30.87
CA TYR A 34 -24.99 -18.91 30.27
C TYR A 34 -24.72 -17.92 29.14
N SER A 35 -25.43 -18.05 28.01
CA SER A 35 -25.25 -17.17 26.84
C SER A 35 -25.85 -15.77 27.03
N LEU A 36 -26.73 -15.56 28.02
CA LEU A 36 -27.38 -14.27 28.27
C LEU A 36 -26.48 -13.25 28.99
N ASP A 37 -25.36 -13.69 29.57
CA ASP A 37 -24.42 -12.85 30.31
C ASP A 37 -23.42 -12.07 29.42
N THR A 38 -23.77 -11.82 28.16
CA THR A 38 -22.92 -11.10 27.20
C THR A 38 -22.53 -9.70 27.69
N ARG A 39 -23.42 -9.01 28.41
CA ARG A 39 -23.14 -7.69 29.00
C ARG A 39 -22.03 -7.74 30.05
N ASN A 40 -22.01 -8.78 30.88
CA ASN A 40 -20.98 -9.01 31.90
C ASN A 40 -19.64 -9.36 31.25
N ALA A 41 -19.66 -10.16 30.18
CA ALA A 41 -18.48 -10.46 29.37
C ALA A 41 -17.89 -9.18 28.72
N GLN A 42 -18.73 -8.34 28.13
CA GLN A 42 -18.33 -7.07 27.52
C GLN A 42 -17.68 -6.11 28.53
N GLN A 43 -18.30 -5.93 29.70
CA GLN A 43 -17.75 -5.08 30.77
C GLN A 43 -16.41 -5.58 31.32
N CYS A 44 -16.23 -6.90 31.39
CA CYS A 44 -14.96 -7.47 31.82
C CYS A 44 -13.88 -7.30 30.75
N VAL A 45 -14.20 -7.50 29.46
CA VAL A 45 -13.27 -7.29 28.35
C VAL A 45 -12.84 -5.83 28.25
N SER A 46 -13.74 -4.87 28.45
CA SER A 46 -13.40 -3.44 28.36
C SER A 46 -12.35 -2.99 29.37
N ARG A 47 -12.06 -3.80 30.40
CA ARG A 47 -11.01 -3.56 31.40
C ARG A 47 -9.67 -4.23 31.05
N LEU A 48 -9.60 -5.03 30.00
CA LEU A 48 -8.41 -5.75 29.55
C LEU A 48 -7.73 -4.99 28.40
N SER A 49 -6.51 -4.50 28.62
CA SER A 49 -5.73 -3.78 27.60
C SER A 49 -5.21 -4.69 26.47
N SER A 50 -5.00 -5.97 26.76
CA SER A 50 -4.50 -6.96 25.79
C SER A 50 -5.58 -7.53 24.87
N VAL A 51 -6.85 -7.12 25.02
CA VAL A 51 -7.98 -7.65 24.25
C VAL A 51 -8.58 -6.55 23.38
N GLY A 52 -8.67 -6.84 22.08
CA GLY A 52 -9.33 -6.00 21.10
C GLY A 52 -10.78 -6.38 20.89
N VAL A 53 -11.56 -5.40 20.39
CA VAL A 53 -12.97 -5.57 20.07
C VAL A 53 -13.26 -4.94 18.70
N VAL A 54 -13.88 -5.68 17.78
CA VAL A 54 -14.39 -5.08 16.53
C VAL A 54 -15.61 -4.23 16.87
N ARG A 55 -15.60 -2.97 16.45
CA ARG A 55 -16.76 -2.07 16.50
C ARG A 55 -17.31 -1.89 15.09
N TYR A 56 -18.61 -2.11 14.95
CA TYR A 56 -19.34 -1.70 13.77
C TYR A 56 -19.56 -0.17 13.79
N THR A 57 -19.89 0.40 12.64
CA THR A 57 -20.18 1.83 12.48
C THR A 57 -21.34 2.32 13.35
N ASN A 58 -22.27 1.43 13.73
CA ASN A 58 -23.38 1.71 14.64
C ASN A 58 -23.02 1.61 16.14
N GLY A 59 -21.74 1.47 16.48
CA GLY A 59 -21.26 1.37 17.86
C GLY A 59 -21.44 -0.01 18.51
N ARG A 60 -22.09 -0.96 17.84
CA ARG A 60 -22.18 -2.36 18.32
C ARG A 60 -20.84 -3.05 18.18
N THR A 61 -20.59 -4.04 19.04
CA THR A 61 -19.35 -4.80 19.05
C THR A 61 -19.61 -6.22 18.55
N ALA A 62 -18.77 -6.72 17.64
CA ALA A 62 -18.93 -8.07 17.05
C ALA A 62 -18.48 -9.19 18.00
N GLY A 63 -17.40 -8.92 18.74
CA GLY A 63 -16.76 -9.91 19.59
C GLY A 63 -15.37 -9.48 20.03
N PRO A 64 -14.77 -10.17 21.01
CA PRO A 64 -13.41 -9.93 21.44
C PRO A 64 -12.39 -10.90 20.81
N ARG A 65 -11.12 -10.48 20.80
CA ARG A 65 -9.94 -11.33 20.60
C ARG A 65 -8.74 -10.76 21.33
N ILE A 66 -7.72 -11.56 21.59
CA ILE A 66 -6.42 -11.02 22.03
C ILE A 66 -5.86 -10.16 20.89
N TRP A 67 -5.37 -8.95 21.21
CA TRP A 67 -4.77 -8.09 20.19
C TRP A 67 -3.60 -8.81 19.51
N PRO A 68 -3.61 -8.94 18.18
CA PRO A 68 -2.55 -9.62 17.46
C PRO A 68 -1.28 -8.76 17.48
N SER A 69 -0.12 -9.42 17.46
CA SER A 69 1.14 -8.74 17.16
C SER A 69 1.14 -8.17 15.75
N LEU A 70 2.14 -7.36 15.39
CA LEU A 70 2.26 -6.83 14.02
C LEU A 70 2.40 -7.95 12.99
N ALA A 71 3.16 -9.00 13.30
CA ALA A 71 3.33 -10.17 12.44
C ALA A 71 2.02 -10.95 12.26
N GLU A 72 1.28 -11.18 13.35
CA GLU A 72 -0.02 -11.86 13.33
C GLU A 72 -1.08 -11.03 12.60
N MET A 73 -1.08 -9.71 12.78
CA MET A 73 -1.98 -8.80 12.08
C MET A 73 -1.71 -8.82 10.57
N TRP A 74 -0.45 -8.87 10.17
CA TRP A 74 -0.07 -9.02 8.78
C TRP A 74 -0.52 -10.35 8.20
N MET A 75 -0.27 -11.47 8.91
CA MET A 75 -0.74 -12.80 8.48
C MET A 75 -2.26 -12.86 8.35
N LEU A 76 -3.00 -12.33 9.34
CA LEU A 76 -4.46 -12.22 9.27
C LEU A 76 -4.89 -11.45 8.02
N HIS A 77 -4.25 -10.32 7.74
CA HIS A 77 -4.59 -9.52 6.57
C HIS A 77 -4.36 -10.30 5.28
N GLN A 78 -3.21 -10.95 5.13
CA GLN A 78 -2.91 -11.72 3.92
C GLN A 78 -3.84 -12.92 3.77
N VAL A 79 -4.10 -13.67 4.84
CA VAL A 79 -5.02 -14.80 4.80
C VAL A 79 -6.44 -14.34 4.44
N SER A 80 -6.89 -13.19 4.94
CA SER A 80 -8.21 -12.65 4.57
C SER A 80 -8.35 -12.28 3.09
N ARG A 81 -7.24 -12.08 2.38
CA ARG A 81 -7.24 -11.82 0.92
C ARG A 81 -7.37 -13.09 0.10
N VAL A 82 -6.87 -14.22 0.59
CA VAL A 82 -6.92 -15.53 -0.09
C VAL A 82 -8.16 -16.31 0.32
N PHE A 83 -8.53 -16.23 1.60
CA PHE A 83 -9.60 -16.98 2.23
C PHE A 83 -10.66 -16.04 2.83
N ALA A 84 -11.77 -15.86 2.10
CA ALA A 84 -12.82 -14.89 2.47
C ALA A 84 -13.53 -15.20 3.81
N ASN A 85 -13.58 -16.47 4.23
CA ASN A 85 -14.21 -16.85 5.50
C ASN A 85 -13.29 -16.70 6.72
N ALA A 86 -12.04 -16.25 6.54
CA ALA A 86 -11.10 -15.96 7.64
C ALA A 86 -11.60 -14.88 8.62
N VAL A 87 -12.62 -14.12 8.20
CA VAL A 87 -13.17 -12.99 8.96
C VAL A 87 -14.30 -13.42 9.91
N LEU A 88 -14.83 -14.64 9.75
CA LEU A 88 -15.89 -15.15 10.61
C LEU A 88 -15.36 -15.45 12.03
N PRO A 89 -16.17 -15.26 13.09
CA PRO A 89 -15.81 -15.70 14.43
C PRO A 89 -15.66 -17.23 14.50
N VAL A 90 -14.75 -17.73 15.31
CA VAL A 90 -14.42 -19.16 15.45
C VAL A 90 -15.60 -20.04 15.86
N ASP A 91 -16.51 -19.48 16.63
CA ASP A 91 -17.72 -20.11 17.15
C ASP A 91 -18.94 -19.91 16.23
N ASN A 92 -18.75 -19.31 15.05
CA ASN A 92 -19.76 -19.26 14.01
C ASN A 92 -19.88 -20.64 13.33
N PRO A 93 -21.09 -21.18 13.08
CA PRO A 93 -21.26 -22.49 12.46
C PRO A 93 -20.71 -22.60 11.03
N ARG A 94 -20.50 -21.47 10.33
CA ARG A 94 -19.89 -21.43 8.99
C ARG A 94 -18.38 -21.23 9.02
N TYR A 95 -17.81 -21.05 10.21
CA TYR A 95 -16.37 -20.89 10.36
C TYR A 95 -15.66 -22.19 9.99
N ARG A 96 -14.58 -22.05 9.22
CA ARG A 96 -13.54 -23.07 9.17
C ARG A 96 -12.19 -22.37 9.31
N PRO A 97 -11.21 -22.99 10.00
CA PRO A 97 -9.85 -22.50 9.97
C PRO A 97 -9.28 -22.58 8.54
N PRO A 98 -8.34 -21.69 8.18
CA PRO A 98 -7.60 -21.79 6.93
C PRO A 98 -6.76 -23.08 6.92
N THR A 99 -6.57 -23.65 5.73
CA THR A 99 -5.65 -24.79 5.55
C THR A 99 -4.20 -24.32 5.55
N ASN A 100 -3.26 -25.24 5.79
CA ASN A 100 -1.83 -24.92 5.72
C ASN A 100 -1.44 -24.35 4.34
N GLU A 101 -2.05 -24.87 3.27
CA GLU A 101 -1.82 -24.41 1.89
C GLU A 101 -2.29 -22.96 1.71
N GLU A 102 -3.50 -22.62 2.21
CA GLU A 102 -4.03 -21.25 2.16
C GLU A 102 -3.14 -20.27 2.95
N VAL A 103 -2.60 -20.71 4.09
CA VAL A 103 -1.68 -19.88 4.89
C VAL A 103 -0.35 -19.66 4.16
N VAL A 104 0.23 -20.72 3.58
CA VAL A 104 1.49 -20.61 2.81
C VAL A 104 1.29 -19.76 1.56
N GLU A 105 0.18 -19.91 0.85
CA GLU A 105 -0.18 -19.08 -0.30
C GLU A 105 -0.31 -17.61 0.10
N ALA A 106 -1.04 -17.32 1.17
CA ALA A 106 -1.18 -15.97 1.70
C ALA A 106 0.17 -15.36 2.10
N PHE A 107 1.04 -16.12 2.75
CA PHE A 107 2.40 -15.70 3.10
C PHE A 107 3.21 -15.33 1.86
N VAL A 108 3.30 -16.23 0.86
CA VAL A 108 4.07 -16.00 -0.37
C VAL A 108 3.50 -14.83 -1.18
N SER A 109 2.18 -14.71 -1.26
CA SER A 109 1.50 -13.58 -1.90
C SER A 109 1.84 -12.26 -1.21
N GLY A 110 1.78 -12.24 0.12
CA GLY A 110 2.12 -11.07 0.93
C GLY A 110 3.58 -10.62 0.77
N LEU A 111 4.53 -11.55 0.61
CA LEU A 111 5.95 -11.17 0.35
C LEU A 111 6.11 -10.38 -0.95
N ARG A 112 5.20 -10.56 -1.91
CA ARG A 112 5.15 -9.83 -3.18
C ARG A 112 4.48 -8.48 -3.05
N ASP A 113 3.89 -8.10 -1.92
CA ASP A 113 3.28 -6.79 -1.78
C ASP A 113 4.32 -5.66 -1.97
N GLN A 114 3.86 -4.46 -2.34
CA GLN A 114 4.76 -3.33 -2.56
C GLN A 114 5.47 -2.90 -1.27
N LYS A 115 4.74 -2.89 -0.16
CA LYS A 115 5.22 -2.46 1.14
C LYS A 115 5.00 -3.57 2.17
N VAL A 116 6.10 -4.08 2.71
CA VAL A 116 6.10 -5.01 3.86
C VAL A 116 6.77 -4.27 5.01
N SER A 117 6.00 -3.88 6.02
CA SER A 117 6.49 -3.08 7.17
C SER A 117 6.57 -3.90 8.46
N VAL A 118 6.63 -5.22 8.35
CA VAL A 118 6.67 -6.14 9.49
C VAL A 118 7.99 -6.88 9.53
N ASN A 119 8.36 -7.36 10.73
CA ASN A 119 9.51 -8.23 10.90
C ASN A 119 9.24 -9.59 10.23
N LEU A 120 9.86 -9.83 9.08
CA LEU A 120 9.69 -11.08 8.33
C LEU A 120 10.18 -12.31 9.10
N GLY A 121 11.15 -12.17 10.01
CA GLY A 121 11.61 -13.29 10.84
C GLY A 121 10.52 -13.81 11.79
N GLU A 122 9.74 -12.90 12.36
CA GLU A 122 8.59 -13.26 13.22
C GLU A 122 7.48 -13.91 12.41
N VAL A 123 7.19 -13.38 11.21
CA VAL A 123 6.20 -13.96 10.30
C VAL A 123 6.60 -15.36 9.86
N VAL A 124 7.86 -15.56 9.46
CA VAL A 124 8.39 -16.87 9.08
C VAL A 124 8.30 -17.87 10.24
N SER A 125 8.60 -17.42 11.46
CA SER A 125 8.47 -18.24 12.66
C SER A 125 7.03 -18.71 12.89
N LEU A 126 6.05 -17.81 12.73
CA LEU A 126 4.63 -18.14 12.83
C LEU A 126 4.20 -19.17 11.77
N VAL A 127 4.59 -18.95 10.51
CA VAL A 127 4.24 -19.85 9.39
C VAL A 127 4.88 -21.22 9.58
N ASN A 128 6.17 -21.29 9.92
CA ASN A 128 6.86 -22.56 10.18
C ASN A 128 6.25 -23.32 11.36
N GLN A 129 5.92 -22.61 12.45
CA GLN A 129 5.28 -23.23 13.61
C GLN A 129 3.91 -23.83 13.27
N HIS A 130 3.09 -23.08 12.52
CA HIS A 130 1.74 -23.47 12.15
C HIS A 130 1.73 -24.56 11.07
N CYS A 131 2.33 -24.27 9.91
CA CYS A 131 2.27 -25.11 8.72
C CYS A 131 3.29 -26.26 8.72
N LYS A 132 4.17 -26.32 9.73
CA LYS A 132 5.30 -27.28 9.81
C LYS A 132 6.25 -27.19 8.61
N THR A 133 6.41 -25.98 8.09
CA THR A 133 7.37 -25.66 7.03
C THR A 133 8.76 -25.36 7.61
N SER A 134 9.76 -25.26 6.72
CA SER A 134 11.16 -24.98 7.06
C SER A 134 11.70 -23.76 6.32
N PHE A 135 10.90 -22.71 6.15
CA PHE A 135 11.37 -21.47 5.52
C PHE A 135 12.50 -20.85 6.33
N ASP A 136 13.63 -20.56 5.69
CA ASP A 136 14.69 -19.77 6.31
C ASP A 136 14.33 -18.28 6.22
N ALA A 137 14.28 -17.61 7.37
CA ALA A 137 14.03 -16.18 7.45
C ALA A 137 15.07 -15.37 6.67
N ALA A 138 16.35 -15.79 6.68
CA ALA A 138 17.40 -15.13 5.94
C ALA A 138 17.16 -15.19 4.44
N GLU A 139 16.84 -16.38 3.91
CA GLU A 139 16.52 -16.55 2.48
C GLU A 139 15.29 -15.75 2.06
N VAL A 140 14.23 -15.75 2.88
CA VAL A 140 13.01 -14.95 2.63
C VAL A 140 13.34 -13.46 2.57
N MET A 141 14.14 -12.95 3.51
CA MET A 141 14.57 -11.55 3.53
C MET A 141 15.44 -11.21 2.32
N TRP A 142 16.37 -12.09 1.93
CA TRP A 142 17.22 -11.92 0.74
C TRP A 142 16.38 -11.87 -0.54
N TRP A 143 15.43 -12.80 -0.68
CA TRP A 143 14.52 -12.84 -1.81
C TRP A 143 13.69 -11.55 -1.90
N ARG A 144 13.17 -11.07 -0.76
CA ARG A 144 12.41 -9.82 -0.66
C ARG A 144 13.25 -8.62 -1.08
N LEU A 145 14.49 -8.51 -0.59
CA LEU A 145 15.41 -7.45 -0.99
C LEU A 145 15.68 -7.47 -2.51
N GLY A 146 15.78 -8.67 -3.08
CA GLY A 146 15.90 -8.86 -4.53
C GLY A 146 14.68 -8.36 -5.32
N LEU A 147 13.46 -8.49 -4.79
CA LEU A 147 12.27 -7.89 -5.40
C LEU A 147 12.28 -6.36 -5.33
N GLU A 148 12.68 -5.80 -4.19
CA GLU A 148 12.75 -4.35 -4.00
C GLU A 148 13.77 -3.71 -4.95
N ARG A 149 14.96 -4.34 -5.09
CA ARG A 149 15.99 -3.91 -6.04
C ARG A 149 15.49 -3.94 -7.48
N ARG A 150 14.82 -5.03 -7.90
CA ARG A 150 14.26 -5.14 -9.26
C ARG A 150 13.24 -4.03 -9.54
N ARG A 151 12.32 -3.76 -8.60
CA ARG A 151 11.34 -2.67 -8.72
C ARG A 151 12.00 -1.30 -8.75
N ALA A 152 13.05 -1.08 -7.95
CA ALA A 152 13.80 0.17 -7.97
C ALA A 152 14.45 0.41 -9.34
N GLN A 153 15.07 -0.62 -9.92
CA GLN A 153 15.65 -0.57 -11.26
C GLN A 153 14.59 -0.31 -12.35
N GLU A 154 13.47 -1.04 -12.32
CA GLU A 154 12.36 -0.81 -13.25
C GLU A 154 11.82 0.63 -13.15
N ARG A 155 11.68 1.14 -11.93
CA ARG A 155 11.25 2.52 -11.69
C ARG A 155 12.26 3.53 -12.25
N GLU A 156 13.55 3.31 -12.04
CA GLU A 156 14.60 4.17 -12.57
C GLU A 156 14.58 4.21 -14.10
N VAL A 157 14.44 3.05 -14.75
CA VAL A 157 14.32 2.95 -16.21
C VAL A 157 13.09 3.72 -16.71
N CYS A 158 11.94 3.57 -16.06
CA CYS A 158 10.72 4.29 -16.40
C CYS A 158 10.88 5.81 -16.23
N LEU A 159 11.46 6.25 -15.12
CA LEU A 159 11.71 7.67 -14.86
C LEU A 159 12.70 8.27 -15.86
N HIS A 160 13.74 7.54 -16.23
CA HIS A 160 14.69 7.96 -17.25
C HIS A 160 14.00 8.14 -18.61
N ARG A 161 13.18 7.17 -19.04
CA ARG A 161 12.39 7.24 -20.28
C ARG A 161 11.44 8.44 -20.27
N LEU A 162 10.75 8.66 -19.15
CA LEU A 162 9.87 9.82 -18.97
C LEU A 162 10.66 11.14 -19.07
N GLY A 163 11.82 11.23 -18.42
CA GLY A 163 12.68 12.42 -18.47
C GLY A 163 13.19 12.74 -19.87
N VAL A 164 13.53 11.72 -20.68
CA VAL A 164 13.89 11.91 -22.10
C VAL A 164 12.68 12.41 -22.89
N ALA A 165 11.50 11.80 -22.72
CA ALA A 165 10.29 12.20 -23.42
C ALA A 165 9.88 13.64 -23.07
N MET A 166 9.94 14.01 -21.79
CA MET A 166 9.66 15.37 -21.32
C MET A 166 10.63 16.40 -21.91
N ARG A 167 11.93 16.11 -21.92
CA ARG A 167 12.93 16.99 -22.55
C ARG A 167 12.61 17.21 -24.03
N ASN A 168 12.33 16.13 -24.77
CA ASN A 168 11.98 16.23 -26.18
C ASN A 168 10.70 17.06 -26.41
N LEU A 169 9.70 16.92 -25.53
CA LEU A 169 8.48 17.69 -25.60
C LEU A 169 8.73 19.18 -25.32
N CYS A 170 9.53 19.50 -24.30
CA CYS A 170 9.94 20.88 -24.02
C CYS A 170 10.69 21.50 -25.19
N THR A 171 11.66 20.79 -25.77
CA THR A 171 12.40 21.28 -26.95
C THR A 171 11.50 21.48 -28.16
N LYS A 172 10.52 20.58 -28.40
CA LYS A 172 9.55 20.75 -29.49
C LYS A 172 8.63 21.95 -29.25
N ARG A 173 8.17 22.14 -28.02
CA ARG A 173 7.35 23.29 -27.64
C ARG A 173 8.11 24.60 -27.82
N GLU A 174 9.35 24.67 -27.35
CA GLU A 174 10.19 25.85 -27.54
C GLU A 174 10.41 26.15 -29.03
N ARG A 175 10.63 25.13 -29.87
CA ARG A 175 10.72 25.30 -31.33
C ARG A 175 9.43 25.86 -31.92
N GLN A 176 8.27 25.35 -31.52
CA GLN A 176 6.98 25.84 -32.00
C GLN A 176 6.73 27.29 -31.55
N GLU A 177 7.09 27.64 -30.32
CA GLU A 177 6.99 29.01 -29.80
C GLU A 177 7.92 29.96 -30.57
N ILE A 178 9.16 29.54 -30.86
CA ILE A 178 10.08 30.28 -31.72
C ILE A 178 9.48 30.46 -33.12
N GLU A 179 8.97 29.40 -33.76
CA GLU A 179 8.37 29.47 -35.10
C GLU A 179 7.12 30.34 -35.17
N ALA A 180 6.28 30.32 -34.12
CA ALA A 180 5.08 31.13 -34.01
C ALA A 180 5.39 32.62 -33.83
N ARG A 181 6.51 32.96 -33.15
CA ARG A 181 6.97 34.35 -32.99
C ARG A 181 7.62 34.93 -34.23
N LYS A 182 8.06 34.10 -35.18
CA LYS A 182 8.72 34.60 -36.39
C LYS A 182 7.76 35.43 -37.23
N VAL A 183 8.17 36.66 -37.53
CA VAL A 183 7.48 37.57 -38.43
C VAL A 183 8.22 37.70 -39.77
N TRP A 184 7.51 38.11 -40.81
CA TRP A 184 8.11 38.42 -42.10
C TRP A 184 8.71 39.84 -42.08
N LEU A 185 9.97 39.95 -42.48
CA LEU A 185 10.67 41.21 -42.76
C LEU A 185 11.17 41.17 -44.20
N GLY A 186 10.37 41.69 -45.13
CA GLY A 186 10.63 41.53 -46.56
C GLY A 186 10.61 40.05 -46.98
N PRO A 187 11.61 39.53 -47.71
CA PRO A 187 11.65 38.13 -48.12
C PRO A 187 12.12 37.17 -47.01
N TRP A 188 12.49 37.69 -45.84
CA TRP A 188 13.08 36.90 -44.75
C TRP A 188 12.08 36.67 -43.60
N ARG A 189 12.11 35.48 -42.99
CA ARG A 189 11.30 35.15 -41.81
C ARG A 189 12.20 35.04 -40.58
N VAL A 190 12.04 35.96 -39.63
CA VAL A 190 12.97 36.11 -38.50
C VAL A 190 12.24 36.20 -37.17
N ASP A 191 12.91 35.75 -36.10
CA ASP A 191 12.44 35.94 -34.72
C ASP A 191 12.96 37.31 -34.24
N PRO A 192 12.07 38.31 -34.05
CA PRO A 192 12.48 39.68 -33.73
C PRO A 192 13.16 39.80 -32.36
N GLU A 193 12.95 38.84 -31.45
CA GLU A 193 13.63 38.83 -30.14
C GLU A 193 15.08 38.33 -30.20
N ARG A 194 15.44 37.56 -31.25
CA ARG A 194 16.77 36.99 -31.43
C ARG A 194 17.58 37.68 -32.54
N LEU A 195 17.00 38.67 -33.21
CA LEU A 195 17.64 39.38 -34.32
C LEU A 195 18.61 40.44 -33.78
N THR A 196 19.91 40.17 -33.85
CA THR A 196 20.97 41.11 -33.46
C THR A 196 21.49 41.94 -34.64
N GLU A 197 21.34 41.46 -35.87
CA GLU A 197 21.81 42.10 -37.10
C GLU A 197 20.73 42.05 -38.19
N CYS A 198 20.72 43.07 -39.06
CA CYS A 198 19.81 43.10 -40.20
C CYS A 198 20.20 42.05 -41.26
N PRO A 199 19.29 41.16 -41.71
CA PRO A 199 19.61 40.12 -42.69
C PRO A 199 19.89 40.66 -44.11
N CYS A 200 19.55 41.92 -44.41
CA CYS A 200 19.78 42.52 -45.72
C CYS A 200 21.14 43.22 -45.84
N CYS A 201 21.65 43.81 -44.75
CA CYS A 201 22.87 44.63 -44.77
C CYS A 201 23.90 44.27 -43.70
N HIS A 202 23.62 43.25 -42.87
CA HIS A 202 24.50 42.75 -41.80
C HIS A 202 24.96 43.81 -40.79
N GLN A 203 24.20 44.89 -40.62
CA GLN A 203 24.45 45.91 -39.60
C GLN A 203 23.78 45.53 -38.27
N GLU A 204 24.47 45.75 -37.15
CA GLU A 204 23.92 45.56 -35.80
C GLU A 204 22.70 46.45 -35.55
N ILE A 205 21.67 45.87 -34.92
CA ILE A 205 20.41 46.55 -34.62
C ILE A 205 20.54 47.25 -33.27
N ALA A 206 20.74 48.57 -33.29
CA ALA A 206 21.03 49.38 -32.11
C ALA A 206 19.89 49.48 -31.07
N ALA A 207 18.65 49.10 -31.41
CA ALA A 207 17.55 49.04 -30.44
C ALA A 207 16.42 48.07 -30.87
N PRO A 208 15.91 47.21 -29.97
CA PRO A 208 14.80 46.29 -30.25
C PRO A 208 13.43 46.97 -30.52
N SER A 209 13.31 48.29 -30.34
CA SER A 209 12.07 49.06 -30.56
C SER A 209 11.74 49.34 -32.04
N VAL A 210 12.66 49.05 -32.98
CA VAL A 210 12.51 49.40 -34.41
C VAL A 210 11.54 48.46 -35.17
N PHE A 211 11.22 47.28 -34.65
CA PHE A 211 10.32 46.32 -35.32
C PHE A 211 8.83 46.73 -35.30
N SER A 212 8.46 47.79 -34.58
CA SER A 212 7.07 48.23 -34.41
C SER A 212 6.50 49.02 -35.60
N GLN A 213 7.30 49.40 -36.60
CA GLN A 213 6.86 50.31 -37.68
C GLN A 213 6.70 49.66 -39.07
N GLY A 214 6.94 48.36 -39.23
CA GLY A 214 7.00 47.71 -40.55
C GLY A 214 6.09 46.50 -40.77
N VAL A 215 5.23 46.13 -39.82
CA VAL A 215 4.39 44.92 -39.95
C VAL A 215 3.22 45.20 -40.89
N ARG A 216 3.40 44.96 -42.19
CA ARG A 216 2.25 44.77 -43.09
C ARG A 216 1.66 43.39 -42.81
N ALA A 217 0.46 43.38 -42.23
CA ALA A 217 -0.40 42.21 -42.27
C ALA A 217 -0.71 41.89 -43.74
N GLY A 218 -0.27 40.72 -44.20
CA GLY A 218 -0.58 40.14 -45.50
C GLY A 218 -0.92 38.68 -45.30
#